data_AF-A0A7S1K8N6-F1
#
_entry.id   AF-A0A7S1K8N6-F1
#
_cell.length_a   1.000
_cell.length_b   1.000
_cell.length_c   1.000
_cell.angle_alpha   90.00
_cell.angle_beta   90.00
_cell.angle_gamma   90.00
#
_symmetry.space_group_name_H-M   'P 1'
#
loop_
_entity.id
_entity.type
_entity.pdbx_description
1 polymer ?
#
loop_
_entity_poly.entity_id
_entity_poly.type
_entity_poly.pdbx_seq_one_letter_code
_entity_poly.pdbx_strand_id
1 'polypeptide(L)'
;VFGAYTSEGIKLPNRPTGFNEYRCRQFSLGGHFDEPTDIRVEEGWLFAWLFEAGPTWPANVQLDNGRLSLGYDASGKGPHEDLRSCRQYIPCADVPDGYRGERNQRGDAVFGGSEVFFAEDLEVLAIEHDGDIL
;
A
#
# COMPACT_ATOMS: atom_id res chain seq x y z
N VAL A 1 6.37 -3.34 -11.37
CA VAL A 1 6.79 -2.64 -10.14
C VAL A 1 5.78 -1.57 -9.80
N PHE A 2 5.40 -1.45 -8.54
CA PHE A 2 4.46 -0.44 -8.05
C PHE A 2 4.81 -0.05 -6.63
N GLY A 3 4.26 1.06 -6.15
CA GLY A 3 4.55 1.54 -4.81
C GLY A 3 3.59 2.61 -4.36
N ALA A 4 3.88 3.14 -3.18
CA ALA A 4 3.18 4.28 -2.60
C ALA A 4 4.18 5.31 -2.07
N TYR A 5 3.79 6.58 -2.09
CA TYR A 5 4.60 7.70 -1.59
C TYR A 5 3.79 8.60 -0.67
N THR A 6 4.37 9.00 0.47
CA THR A 6 3.86 10.06 1.34
C THR A 6 4.93 11.13 1.56
N SER A 7 4.52 12.40 1.58
CA SER A 7 5.41 13.54 1.84
C SER A 7 5.56 13.89 3.32
N GLU A 8 4.74 13.30 4.20
CA GLU A 8 4.62 13.74 5.60
C GLU A 8 5.67 13.11 6.54
N GLY A 9 6.44 12.13 6.04
CA GLY A 9 7.38 11.33 6.81
C GLY A 9 6.65 10.38 7.78
N ILE A 10 6.96 9.08 7.69
CA ILE A 10 6.31 8.09 8.57
C ILE A 10 6.89 8.21 9.99
N LYS A 11 6.02 8.30 10.99
CA LYS A 11 6.36 8.41 12.42
C LYS A 11 5.64 7.33 13.20
N LEU A 12 6.23 6.92 14.32
CA LEU A 12 5.58 6.00 15.26
C LEU A 12 4.33 6.65 15.89
N PRO A 13 3.25 5.91 16.13
CA PRO A 13 2.11 6.40 16.90
C PRO A 13 2.50 6.74 18.34
N ASN A 14 1.84 7.72 18.94
CA ASN A 14 2.11 8.15 20.33
C ASN A 14 1.65 7.13 21.39
N ARG A 15 1.03 6.03 20.99
CA ARG A 15 0.52 4.97 21.88
C ARG A 15 0.86 3.61 21.28
N PRO A 16 1.16 2.58 22.10
CA PRO A 16 1.43 1.22 21.60
C PRO A 16 0.31 0.66 20.73
N THR A 17 -0.95 0.96 21.06
CA THR A 17 -2.13 0.55 20.28
C THR A 17 -2.65 1.64 19.34
N GLY A 18 -1.88 2.72 19.17
CA GLY A 18 -2.25 3.85 18.32
C GLY A 18 -1.96 3.58 16.85
N PHE A 19 -2.43 4.48 16.01
CA PHE A 19 -2.07 4.57 14.60
C PHE A 19 -1.83 6.04 14.27
N ASN A 20 -1.03 6.29 13.24
CA ASN A 20 -0.95 7.58 12.59
C ASN A 20 -1.62 7.48 11.23
N GLU A 21 -1.94 8.63 10.67
CA GLU A 21 -2.69 8.76 9.44
C GLU A 21 -1.89 9.69 8.51
N TYR A 22 -1.60 9.25 7.28
CA TYR A 22 -0.71 9.96 6.35
C TYR A 22 -1.29 9.93 4.97
N ARG A 23 -1.38 11.09 4.32
CA ARG A 23 -1.78 11.17 2.91
C ARG A 23 -0.71 10.52 2.05
N CYS A 24 -1.09 9.57 1.19
CA CYS A 24 -0.17 8.99 0.22
C CYS A 24 -0.72 8.99 -1.21
N ARG A 25 0.11 8.57 -2.16
CA ARG A 25 -0.24 8.32 -3.57
C ARG A 25 0.26 6.95 -3.98
N GLN A 26 -0.52 6.18 -4.73
CA GLN A 26 -0.07 4.92 -5.32
C GLN A 26 0.34 5.13 -6.78
N PHE A 27 1.29 4.33 -7.26
CA PHE A 27 1.74 4.41 -8.64
C PHE A 27 2.24 3.07 -9.17
N SER A 28 2.15 2.87 -10.49
CA SER A 28 2.83 1.82 -11.23
C SER A 28 4.05 2.42 -11.93
N LEU A 29 5.23 1.82 -11.75
CA LEU A 29 6.44 2.21 -12.49
C LEU A 29 6.64 1.42 -13.78
N GLY A 30 5.95 0.30 -13.94
CA GLY A 30 6.04 -0.49 -15.17
C GLY A 30 5.34 -1.85 -15.10
N GLY A 31 5.13 -2.42 -16.28
CA GLY A 31 4.51 -3.74 -16.50
C GLY A 31 3.01 -3.68 -16.80
N HIS A 32 2.29 -2.75 -16.17
CA HIS A 32 0.83 -2.69 -16.26
C HIS A 32 0.28 -1.59 -17.17
N PHE A 33 1.13 -0.62 -17.49
CA PHE A 33 0.84 0.56 -18.31
C PHE A 33 2.05 0.82 -19.23
N ASP A 34 1.82 1.53 -20.32
CA ASP A 34 2.87 1.90 -21.28
C ASP A 34 3.85 2.93 -20.67
N GLU A 35 3.38 3.74 -19.71
CA GLU A 35 4.16 4.76 -19.00
C GLU A 35 3.95 4.63 -17.48
N PRO A 36 4.89 5.13 -16.64
CA PRO A 36 4.65 5.26 -15.21
C PRO A 36 3.34 6.02 -14.94
N THR A 37 2.46 5.42 -14.13
CA THR A 37 1.07 5.87 -13.99
C THR A 37 0.72 6.10 -12.52
N ASP A 38 0.20 7.30 -12.23
CA ASP A 38 -0.37 7.69 -10.95
C ASP A 38 -1.76 7.07 -10.80
N ILE A 39 -1.99 6.32 -9.72
CA ILE A 39 -3.25 5.64 -9.44
C ILE A 39 -4.00 6.55 -8.47
N ARG A 40 -4.84 7.41 -9.04
CA ARG A 40 -5.64 8.35 -8.25
C ARG A 40 -6.94 7.70 -7.83
N VAL A 41 -7.26 7.85 -6.56
CA VAL A 41 -8.59 7.56 -6.01
C VAL A 41 -9.27 8.91 -5.79
N GLU A 42 -10.36 9.17 -6.51
CA GLU A 42 -10.97 10.52 -6.60
C GLU A 42 -11.48 11.09 -5.26
N GLU A 43 -11.75 10.25 -4.25
CA GLU A 43 -12.36 10.68 -2.98
C GLU A 43 -11.68 10.12 -1.70
N GLY A 44 -10.37 9.88 -1.73
CA GLY A 44 -9.70 9.21 -0.61
C GLY A 44 -8.39 9.85 -0.19
N TRP A 45 -8.28 10.18 1.09
CA TRP A 45 -6.98 10.13 1.73
C TRP A 45 -6.53 8.67 1.74
N LEU A 46 -5.38 8.39 1.15
CA LEU A 46 -4.71 7.15 1.47
C LEU A 46 -4.14 7.33 2.88
N PHE A 47 -4.26 6.32 3.73
CA PHE A 47 -3.79 6.37 5.12
C PHE A 47 -2.81 5.23 5.36
N ALA A 48 -1.61 5.54 5.84
CA ALA A 48 -0.65 4.54 6.29
C ALA A 48 -0.83 4.26 7.80
N TRP A 49 -1.31 3.07 8.14
CA TRP A 49 -1.49 2.64 9.53
C TRP A 49 -0.31 1.77 9.96
N LEU A 50 0.37 2.13 11.05
CA LEU A 50 1.42 1.30 11.65
C LEU A 50 0.90 0.73 12.97
N PHE A 51 0.82 -0.59 13.07
CA PHE A 51 0.29 -1.27 14.26
C PHE A 51 1.39 -2.00 15.03
N GLU A 52 1.49 -1.77 16.34
CA GLU A 52 2.16 -2.70 17.25
C GLU A 52 1.14 -3.78 17.64
N ALA A 53 1.23 -4.95 16.99
CA ALA A 53 0.51 -6.20 17.26
C ALA A 53 -0.86 -6.07 17.99
N GLY A 54 -1.95 -6.05 17.21
CA GLY A 54 -3.32 -6.21 17.73
C GLY A 54 -4.14 -7.15 16.82
N PRO A 55 -5.01 -8.01 17.38
CA PRO A 55 -5.70 -9.09 16.64
C PRO A 55 -6.77 -8.60 15.66
N THR A 56 -7.05 -7.31 15.59
CA THR A 56 -8.16 -6.76 14.80
C THR A 56 -7.81 -6.42 13.35
N TRP A 57 -6.53 -6.33 13.00
CA TRP A 57 -6.11 -5.86 11.68
C TRP A 57 -5.28 -6.91 10.95
N PRO A 58 -5.56 -7.16 9.66
CA PRO A 58 -4.92 -8.24 8.94
C PRO A 58 -3.51 -7.89 8.44
N ALA A 59 -2.97 -6.68 8.67
CA ALA A 59 -1.69 -6.24 8.11
C ALA A 59 -0.93 -5.27 9.03
N ASN A 60 0.42 -5.27 8.95
CA ASN A 60 1.28 -4.35 9.71
C ASN A 60 1.22 -2.94 9.17
N VAL A 61 1.15 -2.82 7.84
CA VAL A 61 1.03 -1.56 7.12
C VAL A 61 -0.16 -1.68 6.17
N GLN A 62 -1.09 -0.75 6.26
CA GLN A 62 -2.16 -0.60 5.27
C GLN A 62 -2.08 0.78 4.69
N LEU A 63 -2.25 0.87 3.38
CA LEU A 63 -2.27 2.07 2.57
C LEU A 63 -3.61 2.08 1.83
N ASP A 64 -4.20 3.26 1.68
CA ASP A 64 -5.42 3.43 0.87
C ASP A 64 -6.56 2.48 1.28
N ASN A 65 -6.97 2.57 2.54
CA ASN A 65 -8.05 1.74 3.09
C ASN A 65 -7.84 0.23 2.85
N GLY A 66 -6.58 -0.22 2.92
CA GLY A 66 -6.19 -1.62 2.73
C GLY A 66 -6.11 -2.08 1.27
N ARG A 67 -6.16 -1.16 0.29
CA ARG A 67 -5.93 -1.46 -1.14
C ARG A 67 -4.47 -1.80 -1.43
N LEU A 68 -3.55 -1.38 -0.57
CA LEU A 68 -2.20 -1.95 -0.49
C LEU A 68 -1.90 -2.25 0.98
N SER A 69 -1.57 -3.50 1.27
CA SER A 69 -1.26 -3.98 2.63
C SER A 69 0.06 -4.76 2.63
N LEU A 70 0.90 -4.53 3.63
CA LEU A 70 2.17 -5.24 3.86
C LEU A 70 2.11 -6.02 5.17
N GLY A 71 2.71 -7.21 5.19
CA GLY A 71 2.53 -8.16 6.29
C GLY A 71 1.09 -8.62 6.43
N TYR A 72 0.39 -8.79 5.30
CA TYR A 72 -1.01 -9.20 5.25
C TYR A 72 -1.18 -10.69 5.60
N ASP A 73 -2.11 -11.01 6.48
CA ASP A 73 -2.58 -12.37 6.76
C ASP A 73 -4.11 -12.44 6.61
N ALA A 74 -4.56 -13.26 5.66
CA ALA A 74 -5.98 -13.51 5.40
C ALA A 74 -6.66 -14.36 6.50
N SER A 75 -5.90 -14.98 7.41
CA SER A 75 -6.42 -15.89 8.43
C SER A 75 -7.19 -15.17 9.55
N GLY A 76 -7.05 -13.84 9.66
CA GLY A 76 -7.68 -13.04 10.71
C GLY A 76 -7.06 -13.23 12.10
N LYS A 77 -5.88 -13.84 12.19
CA LYS A 77 -5.15 -14.05 13.46
C LYS A 77 -4.28 -12.86 13.86
N GLY A 78 -4.28 -11.80 13.06
CA GLY A 78 -3.35 -10.67 13.16
C GLY A 78 -2.41 -10.64 11.95
N PRO A 79 -1.53 -9.64 11.88
CA PRO A 79 -0.65 -9.45 10.73
C PRO A 79 0.44 -10.52 10.61
N HIS A 80 0.86 -10.78 9.38
CA HIS A 80 1.95 -11.71 9.05
C HIS A 80 3.32 -11.13 9.46
N GLU A 81 4.24 -11.96 9.97
CA GLU A 81 5.55 -11.49 10.44
C GLU A 81 6.46 -10.97 9.30
N ASP A 82 6.33 -11.57 8.11
CA ASP A 82 7.03 -11.13 6.90
C ASP A 82 6.24 -10.06 6.16
N LEU A 83 6.77 -8.84 6.09
CA LEU A 83 6.16 -7.70 5.41
C LEU A 83 5.96 -7.93 3.91
N ARG A 84 6.64 -8.90 3.29
CA ARG A 84 6.47 -9.26 1.87
C ARG A 84 5.18 -10.04 1.61
N SER A 85 4.51 -10.53 2.64
CA SER A 85 3.13 -11.01 2.49
C SER A 85 2.24 -9.81 2.22
N CYS A 86 1.72 -9.68 1.01
CA CYS A 86 1.07 -8.46 0.57
C CYS A 86 -0.36 -8.72 0.09
N ARG A 87 -1.20 -7.69 0.22
CA ARG A 87 -2.47 -7.60 -0.50
C ARG A 87 -2.50 -6.32 -1.32
N GLN A 88 -2.78 -6.41 -2.62
CA GLN A 88 -2.95 -5.24 -3.47
C GLN A 88 -4.07 -5.43 -4.48
N TYR A 89 -4.93 -4.42 -4.60
CA TYR A 89 -5.95 -4.36 -5.66
C TYR A 89 -6.44 -2.92 -5.86
N ILE A 90 -6.91 -2.63 -7.08
CA ILE A 90 -7.67 -1.41 -7.39
C ILE A 90 -9.08 -1.84 -7.81
N PRO A 91 -10.14 -1.38 -7.12
CA PRO A 91 -11.51 -1.71 -7.49
C PRO A 91 -11.78 -1.45 -8.97
N CYS A 92 -12.54 -2.31 -9.63
CA CYS A 92 -12.81 -2.20 -11.06
C CYS A 92 -13.29 -0.81 -11.53
N ALA A 93 -14.02 -0.09 -10.69
CA ALA A 93 -14.51 1.27 -10.96
C ALA A 93 -13.41 2.35 -10.94
N ASP A 94 -12.29 2.08 -10.26
CA ASP A 94 -11.18 3.01 -10.05
C ASP A 94 -9.95 2.64 -10.90
N VAL A 95 -10.03 1.59 -11.73
CA VAL A 95 -8.89 1.15 -12.54
C VAL A 95 -8.60 2.20 -13.61
N PRO A 96 -7.39 2.78 -13.65
CA PRO A 96 -7.05 3.80 -14.64
C PRO A 96 -7.13 3.25 -16.08
N ASP A 97 -7.53 4.12 -17.00
CA ASP A 97 -7.53 3.82 -18.43
C ASP A 97 -6.15 3.34 -18.91
N GLY A 98 -6.16 2.39 -19.84
CA GLY A 98 -4.92 1.82 -20.37
C GLY A 98 -4.27 0.76 -19.48
N TYR A 99 -4.89 0.34 -18.38
CA TYR A 99 -4.42 -0.81 -17.61
C TYR A 99 -4.47 -2.10 -18.42
N ARG A 100 -3.33 -2.80 -18.53
CA ARG A 100 -3.15 -4.05 -19.30
C ARG A 100 -2.74 -5.24 -18.44
N GLY A 101 -2.66 -5.06 -17.12
CA GLY A 101 -2.29 -6.13 -16.20
C GLY A 101 -3.42 -7.11 -15.91
N GLU A 102 -3.12 -8.05 -15.02
CA GLU A 102 -4.07 -9.07 -14.56
C GLU A 102 -5.24 -8.46 -13.79
N ARG A 103 -6.42 -9.08 -13.92
CA ARG A 103 -7.60 -8.71 -13.15
C ARG A 103 -8.12 -9.92 -12.39
N ASN A 104 -8.58 -9.71 -11.16
CA ASN A 104 -9.22 -10.78 -10.39
C ASN A 104 -10.64 -11.07 -10.95
N GLN A 105 -11.33 -12.05 -10.35
CA GLN A 105 -12.70 -12.44 -10.76
C GLN A 105 -13.75 -11.33 -10.57
N ARG A 106 -13.45 -10.30 -9.76
CA ARG A 106 -14.30 -9.12 -9.56
C ARG A 106 -14.01 -8.01 -10.57
N GLY A 107 -13.01 -8.18 -11.43
CA GLY A 107 -12.55 -7.18 -12.39
C GLY A 107 -11.57 -6.16 -11.81
N ASP A 108 -11.17 -6.32 -10.55
CA ASP A 108 -10.21 -5.44 -9.87
C ASP A 108 -8.82 -5.68 -10.47
N ALA A 109 -8.07 -4.60 -10.68
CA ALA A 109 -6.70 -4.68 -11.15
C ALA A 109 -5.78 -5.19 -10.03
N VAL A 110 -4.92 -6.16 -10.34
CA VAL A 110 -4.00 -6.78 -9.37
C VAL A 110 -2.56 -6.70 -9.86
N PHE A 111 -1.78 -5.82 -9.26
CA PHE A 111 -0.44 -5.49 -9.76
C PHE A 111 0.62 -6.51 -9.34
N GLY A 112 0.34 -7.30 -8.29
CA GLY A 112 1.16 -8.44 -7.90
C GLY A 112 0.84 -9.72 -8.70
N GLY A 113 0.02 -9.64 -9.76
CA GLY A 113 -0.53 -10.79 -10.48
C GLY A 113 -1.66 -11.53 -9.74
N SER A 114 -1.84 -11.25 -8.45
CA SER A 114 -2.92 -11.75 -7.60
C SER A 114 -3.25 -10.69 -6.55
N GLU A 115 -4.48 -10.73 -6.02
CA GLU A 115 -4.91 -9.83 -4.93
C GLU A 115 -4.07 -10.04 -3.68
N VAL A 116 -3.74 -11.30 -3.37
CA VAL A 116 -2.83 -11.68 -2.29
C VAL A 116 -1.62 -12.36 -2.90
N PHE A 117 -0.42 -11.90 -2.57
CA PHE A 117 0.82 -12.37 -3.16
C PHE A 117 1.97 -12.21 -2.17
N PHE A 118 3.08 -12.88 -2.46
CA PHE A 118 4.32 -12.73 -1.72
C PHE A 118 5.30 -11.97 -2.62
N ALA A 119 5.69 -10.77 -2.21
CA ALA A 119 6.64 -9.96 -2.95
C ALA A 119 8.03 -10.62 -2.95
N GLU A 120 8.72 -10.60 -4.10
CA GLU A 120 10.11 -11.05 -4.17
C GLU A 120 11.02 -10.11 -3.37
N ASP A 121 10.79 -8.81 -3.52
CA ASP A 121 11.55 -7.74 -2.86
C ASP A 121 10.62 -6.62 -2.36
N LEU A 122 11.05 -5.95 -1.28
CA LEU A 122 10.36 -4.81 -0.67
C LEU A 122 11.39 -3.75 -0.27
N GLU A 123 11.33 -2.59 -0.93
CA GLU A 123 12.19 -1.45 -0.64
C GLU A 123 11.38 -0.34 0.04
N VAL A 124 11.95 0.23 1.12
CA VAL A 124 11.43 1.43 1.78
C VAL A 124 12.49 2.51 1.67
N LEU A 125 12.17 3.57 0.92
CA LEU A 125 13.07 4.68 0.69
C LEU A 125 12.58 5.90 1.48
N ALA A 126 13.47 6.47 2.29
CA ALA A 126 13.26 7.77 2.91
C ALA A 126 14.05 8.82 2.11
N ILE A 127 13.40 9.93 1.77
CA ILE A 127 14.07 11.07 1.15
C ILE A 127 14.38 12.04 2.29
N GLU A 128 15.67 12.22 2.59
CA GLU A 128 16.12 13.27 3.49
C GLU A 128 16.05 14.61 2.76
N HIS A 129 15.39 15.59 3.38
CA HIS A 129 15.51 16.97 2.95
C HIS A 129 16.77 17.56 3.58
N ASP A 130 17.81 17.77 2.77
CA ASP A 130 18.97 18.56 3.18
C ASP A 130 18.52 20.01 3.47
N GLY A 131 18.47 20.38 4.75
CA GLY A 131 18.42 21.76 5.22
C GLY A 131 17.04 22.27 5.67
N ASP A 132 16.89 22.42 6.99
CA ASP A 132 16.88 23.76 7.59
C ASP A 132 17.19 23.66 9.10
N ILE A 133 18.37 24.17 9.48
CA ILE A 133 18.62 24.68 10.82
C ILE A 133 17.96 26.06 10.85
N LEU A 134 16.92 26.21 11.67
CA LEU A 134 16.58 27.47 12.34
C LEU A 134 16.22 27.19 13.79
#